data_AF-A0A0P9GF40-F1
#
_entry.id   AF-A0A0P9GF40-F1
#
_cell.length_a   1.000
_cell.length_b   1.000
_cell.length_c   1.000
_cell.angle_alpha   90.00
_cell.angle_beta   90.00
_cell.angle_gamma   90.00
#
_symmetry.space_group_name_H-M   'P 1'
#
loop_
_entity.id
_entity.type
_entity.pdbx_description
1 polymer ?
#
loop_
_entity_poly.entity_id
_entity_poly.type
_entity_poly.pdbx_seq_one_letter_code
_entity_poly.pdbx_strand_id
1 'polypeptide(L)'
;MFRVVYEWKVPVTQQQAFQTIWRTTTETIHDTVEGALGSFMLRSSDEPEKILTVAKWHSREHWQQFWGNCNPHQMQKMRAIAERISVETFDEIEDRSK
;
A
#
# COMPACT_ATOMS: atom_id res chain seq x y z
N MET A 1 -1.79 -7.69 14.90
CA MET A 1 -2.24 -7.33 13.53
C MET A 1 -1.01 -7.29 12.63
N PHE A 2 -1.16 -7.27 11.31
CA PHE A 2 -0.02 -7.34 10.37
C PHE A 2 0.04 -6.07 9.50
N ARG A 3 1.25 -5.54 9.30
CA ARG A 3 1.50 -4.32 8.52
C ARG A 3 2.43 -4.60 7.36
N VAL A 4 2.16 -3.93 6.24
CA VAL A 4 3.02 -4.01 5.05
C VAL A 4 3.32 -2.61 4.56
N VAL A 5 4.60 -2.28 4.48
CA VAL A 5 5.08 -1.01 3.98
C VAL A 5 5.57 -1.22 2.56
N TYR A 6 5.03 -0.44 1.64
CA TYR A 6 5.50 -0.39 0.26
C TYR A 6 6.18 0.94 0.02
N GLU A 7 7.42 0.90 -0.43
CA GLU A 7 8.13 2.08 -0.88
C GLU A 7 7.94 2.27 -2.38
N TRP A 8 7.61 3.50 -2.75
CA TRP A 8 7.39 3.91 -4.12
C TRP A 8 8.24 5.13 -4.43
N LYS A 9 8.86 5.11 -5.60
CA LYS A 9 9.40 6.30 -6.25
C LYS A 9 8.35 6.82 -7.24
N VAL A 10 7.78 7.97 -6.93
CA VAL A 10 6.70 8.62 -7.68
C VAL A 10 7.16 10.00 -8.13
N PRO A 11 7.32 10.23 -9.45
CA PRO A 11 7.63 11.56 -9.96
C PRO A 11 6.66 12.60 -9.42
N VAL A 12 7.15 13.77 -9.01
CA VAL A 12 6.33 14.81 -8.37
C VAL A 12 5.12 15.19 -9.24
N THR A 13 5.31 15.25 -10.56
CA THR A 13 4.26 15.54 -11.55
C THR A 13 3.14 14.49 -11.60
N GLN A 14 3.40 13.26 -11.15
CA GLN A 14 2.47 12.14 -11.17
C GLN A 14 1.83 11.86 -9.80
N GLN A 15 2.21 12.58 -8.73
CA GLN A 15 1.76 12.27 -7.37
C GLN A 15 0.24 12.36 -7.19
N GLN A 16 -0.41 13.35 -7.80
CA GLN A 16 -1.87 13.47 -7.70
C GLN A 16 -2.60 12.31 -8.41
N ALA A 17 -2.08 11.89 -9.57
CA ALA A 17 -2.60 10.74 -10.29
C ALA A 17 -2.37 9.44 -9.49
N PHE A 18 -1.16 9.28 -8.93
CA PHE A 18 -0.81 8.16 -8.07
C PHE A 18 -1.68 8.07 -6.83
N GLN A 19 -1.91 9.18 -6.13
CA GLN A 19 -2.79 9.24 -4.96
C GLN A 19 -4.23 8.83 -5.32
N THR A 20 -4.74 9.29 -6.47
CA THR A 20 -6.09 8.95 -6.92
C THR A 20 -6.21 7.46 -7.23
N ILE A 21 -5.26 6.90 -7.98
CA ILE A 21 -5.23 5.46 -8.29
C ILE A 21 -5.09 4.63 -7.02
N TRP A 22 -4.17 5.01 -6.12
CA TRP A 22 -3.95 4.32 -4.87
C TRP A 22 -5.19 4.31 -3.98
N ARG A 23 -5.90 5.44 -3.88
CA ARG A 23 -7.12 5.54 -3.08
C ARG A 23 -8.17 4.56 -3.57
N THR A 24 -8.53 4.61 -4.86
CA THR A 24 -9.55 3.72 -5.43
C THR A 24 -9.14 2.24 -5.34
N THR A 25 -7.86 1.93 -5.56
CA THR A 25 -7.34 0.57 -5.40
C THR A 25 -7.46 0.09 -3.95
N THR A 26 -7.07 0.92 -2.99
CA THR A 26 -7.09 0.58 -1.56
C THR A 26 -8.52 0.42 -1.05
N GLU A 27 -9.43 1.32 -1.45
CA GLU A 27 -10.86 1.24 -1.10
C GLU A 27 -11.45 -0.08 -1.62
N THR A 28 -11.20 -0.42 -2.89
CA THR A 28 -11.65 -1.71 -3.45
C THR A 28 -11.10 -2.90 -2.65
N ILE A 29 -9.81 -2.88 -2.28
CA ILE A 29 -9.20 -3.96 -1.50
C ILE A 29 -9.85 -4.05 -0.12
N HIS A 30 -10.05 -2.92 0.56
CA HIS A 30 -10.68 -2.88 1.86
C HIS A 30 -12.10 -3.46 1.86
N ASP A 31 -12.88 -3.16 0.82
CA ASP A 31 -14.28 -3.59 0.73
C ASP A 31 -14.44 -5.05 0.31
N THR A 32 -13.49 -5.58 -0.48
CA THR A 32 -13.65 -6.88 -1.16
C THR A 32 -12.73 -7.99 -0.65
N VAL A 33 -11.64 -7.64 0.05
CA VAL A 33 -10.62 -8.62 0.46
C VAL A 33 -10.72 -8.88 1.95
N GLU A 34 -11.00 -10.14 2.29
CA GLU A 34 -11.05 -10.58 3.68
C GLU A 34 -9.73 -10.28 4.42
N GLY A 35 -9.87 -9.68 5.60
CA GLY A 35 -8.73 -9.32 6.44
C GLY A 35 -7.99 -8.03 6.04
N ALA A 36 -8.40 -7.30 5.00
CA ALA A 36 -7.85 -5.99 4.66
C ALA A 36 -8.49 -4.88 5.52
N LEU A 37 -7.69 -4.21 6.35
CA LEU A 37 -8.15 -3.26 7.38
C LEU A 37 -7.86 -1.79 7.02
N GLY A 38 -7.64 -1.51 5.74
CA GLY A 38 -7.32 -0.18 5.23
C GLY A 38 -5.81 0.12 5.18
N SER A 39 -5.47 1.33 4.74
CA SER A 39 -4.08 1.77 4.64
C SER A 39 -3.98 3.30 4.69
N PHE A 40 -2.76 3.81 4.87
CA PHE A 40 -2.46 5.23 4.75
C PHE A 40 -1.24 5.45 3.87
N MET A 41 -1.13 6.67 3.32
CA MET A 41 -0.03 7.10 2.47
C MET A 41 0.76 8.20 3.16
N LEU A 42 2.08 8.12 3.08
CA LEU A 42 3.03 9.13 3.57
C LEU A 42 3.92 9.57 2.41
N ARG A 43 4.33 10.83 2.42
CA ARG A 43 5.43 11.34 1.59
C ARG A 43 6.61 11.68 2.50
N SER A 44 7.82 11.32 2.09
CA SER A 44 9.02 11.75 2.80
C SER A 44 9.14 13.28 2.81
N SER A 45 9.58 13.85 3.93
CA SER A 45 9.91 15.27 4.03
C SER A 45 11.19 15.62 3.29
N ASP A 46 12.11 14.67 3.19
CA ASP A 46 13.48 14.88 2.72
C ASP A 46 13.63 14.50 1.25
N GLU A 47 12.81 13.54 0.78
CA GLU A 47 12.82 13.02 -0.58
C GLU A 47 11.40 13.12 -1.18
N PRO A 48 11.05 14.22 -1.88
CA PRO A 48 9.68 14.45 -2.33
C PRO A 48 9.10 13.36 -3.23
N GLU A 49 9.94 12.62 -3.96
CA GLU A 49 9.51 11.50 -4.81
C GLU A 49 9.28 10.19 -4.05
N LYS A 50 9.71 10.10 -2.79
CA LYS A 50 9.56 8.92 -1.95
C LYS A 50 8.18 8.93 -1.28
N ILE A 51 7.36 7.96 -1.67
CA ILE A 51 6.03 7.72 -1.11
C ILE A 51 6.02 6.37 -0.41
N LEU A 52 5.52 6.32 0.82
CA LEU A 52 5.25 5.09 1.54
C LEU A 52 3.75 4.86 1.58
N THR A 53 3.31 3.63 1.29
CA THR A 53 1.93 3.21 1.55
C THR A 53 1.95 2.08 2.56
N VAL A 54 1.23 2.24 3.67
CA VAL A 54 1.24 1.33 4.82
C VAL A 54 -0.10 0.64 4.95
N ALA A 55 -0.16 -0.63 4.54
CA ALA A 55 -1.36 -1.44 4.60
C ALA A 55 -1.50 -2.16 5.94
N LYS A 56 -2.74 -2.27 6.43
CA LYS A 56 -3.11 -2.99 7.65
C LYS A 56 -3.90 -4.24 7.30
N TRP A 57 -3.52 -5.34 7.91
CA TRP A 57 -4.13 -6.65 7.71
C TRP A 57 -4.44 -7.31 9.06
N HIS A 58 -5.46 -8.17 9.05
CA HIS A 58 -5.83 -8.94 10.24
C HIS A 58 -4.68 -9.90 10.63
N SER A 59 -4.10 -10.59 9.64
CA SER A 59 -2.95 -11.48 9.84
C SER A 59 -2.07 -11.56 8.58
N ARG A 60 -0.89 -12.18 8.72
CA ARG A 60 0.04 -12.44 7.61
C ARG A 60 -0.59 -13.34 6.55
N GLU A 61 -1.38 -14.31 6.96
CA GLU A 61 -2.03 -15.29 6.08
C GLU A 61 -3.03 -14.60 5.15
N HIS A 62 -3.85 -13.66 5.65
CA HIS A 62 -4.76 -12.87 4.82
C HIS A 62 -4.01 -12.09 3.74
N TRP A 63 -2.90 -11.45 4.11
CA TRP A 63 -2.04 -10.75 3.16
C TRP A 63 -1.41 -11.71 2.14
N GLN A 64 -0.93 -12.87 2.59
CA GLN A 64 -0.34 -13.88 1.70
C GLN A 64 -1.38 -14.49 0.76
N GLN A 65 -2.62 -14.70 1.20
CA GLN A 65 -3.71 -15.17 0.34
C GLN A 65 -4.05 -14.13 -0.74
N PHE A 66 -4.04 -12.84 -0.37
CA PHE A 66 -4.20 -11.75 -1.33
C PHE A 66 -3.07 -11.72 -2.38
N TRP A 67 -1.81 -11.96 -1.98
CA TRP A 67 -0.66 -11.96 -2.91
C TRP A 67 -0.40 -13.30 -3.62
N GLY A 68 -0.88 -14.41 -3.07
CA GLY A 68 -0.43 -15.77 -3.33
C GLY A 68 -0.69 -16.33 -4.73
N ASN A 69 -1.46 -15.62 -5.58
CA ASN A 69 -1.77 -16.09 -6.92
C ASN A 69 -1.47 -15.14 -8.09
N CYS A 70 -1.09 -13.88 -7.88
CA CYS A 70 -0.49 -13.00 -8.90
C CYS A 70 -0.34 -11.58 -8.36
N ASN A 71 0.54 -10.80 -8.98
CA ASN A 71 0.49 -9.33 -8.93
C ASN A 71 -0.97 -8.88 -9.04
N PRO A 72 -1.59 -8.33 -7.97
CA PRO A 72 -2.99 -7.95 -8.03
C PRO A 72 -3.14 -6.97 -9.19
N HIS A 73 -4.10 -7.21 -10.09
CA HIS A 73 -4.38 -6.31 -11.22
C HIS A 73 -4.59 -4.86 -10.73
N GLN A 74 -5.13 -4.74 -9.51
CA GLN A 74 -5.28 -3.52 -8.73
C GLN A 74 -3.98 -2.70 -8.57
N MET A 75 -2.81 -3.35 -8.51
CA MET A 75 -1.50 -2.71 -8.34
C MET A 75 -0.80 -2.39 -9.68
N GLN A 76 -1.30 -2.91 -10.81
CA GLN A 76 -0.68 -2.65 -12.12
C GLN A 76 -0.76 -1.17 -12.52
N LYS A 77 -1.89 -0.51 -12.23
CA LYS A 77 -2.09 0.91 -12.53
C LYS A 77 -1.11 1.81 -11.79
N MET A 78 -0.77 1.47 -10.55
CA MET A 78 0.24 2.21 -9.76
C MET A 78 1.63 2.03 -10.36
N ARG A 79 1.99 0.80 -10.76
CA ARG A 79 3.29 0.48 -11.37
C ARG A 79 3.49 1.08 -12.76
N ALA A 80 2.42 1.52 -13.43
CA ALA A 80 2.50 2.20 -14.71
C ALA A 80 3.01 3.64 -14.61
N ILE A 81 2.85 4.28 -13.44
CA ILE A 81 3.20 5.70 -13.22
C ILE A 81 4.20 5.92 -12.06
N ALA A 82 4.62 4.83 -11.41
CA ALA A 82 5.56 4.85 -10.31
C ALA A 82 6.36 3.54 -10.25
N GLU A 83 7.56 3.61 -9.67
CA GLU A 83 8.41 2.46 -9.42
C GLU A 83 8.22 1.98 -7.99
N ARG A 84 8.04 0.66 -7.80
CA ARG A 84 8.02 0.06 -6.45
C ARG A 84 9.44 -0.32 -6.05
N ILE A 85 9.98 0.35 -5.04
CA ILE A 85 11.35 0.18 -4.57
C ILE A 85 11.46 -1.01 -3.62
N SER A 86 10.55 -1.12 -2.66
CA SER A 86 10.60 -2.20 -1.65
C SER A 86 9.22 -2.62 -1.16
N VAL A 87 9.19 -3.79 -0.53
CA VAL A 87 8.04 -4.31 0.23
C VAL A 87 8.58 -4.90 1.52
N GLU A 88 8.14 -4.36 2.65
CA GLU A 88 8.57 -4.79 3.98
C GLU A 88 7.37 -5.16 4.84
N THR A 89 7.51 -6.20 5.66
CA THR A 89 6.43 -6.76 6.48
C THR A 89 6.74 -6.64 7.96
N PHE A 90 5.75 -6.28 8.76
CA PHE A 90 5.90 -6.05 10.19
C PHE A 90 4.71 -6.64 10.96
N ASP A 91 5.00 -7.19 12.14
CA ASP A 91 3.98 -7.49 13.13
C ASP A 91 3.67 -6.21 13.93
N GLU A 92 2.41 -5.78 13.92
CA GLU A 92 1.98 -4.63 14.70
C GLU A 92 1.91 -5.00 16.18
N ILE A 93 2.74 -4.32 16.98
CA ILE A 93 2.78 -4.48 18.44
C ILE A 93 1.73 -3.59 19.12
N GLU A 94 1.57 -2.33 18.69
CA GLU A 94 0.63 -1.37 19.28
C GLU A 94 0.21 -0.29 18.25
N ASP A 95 -1.02 0.22 18.36
CA ASP A 95 -1.57 1.31 17.53
C ASP A 95 -2.46 2.23 18.41
N ARG A 96 -2.01 3.46 18.64
CA ARG A 96 -2.74 4.47 19.45
C ARG A 96 -3.45 5.54 18.62
N SER A 97 -3.54 5.33 17.30
CA SER A 97 -4.18 6.27 16.38
C SER A 97 -5.65 5.93 16.10
N LYS A 98 -6.15 4.84 16.68
CA LYS A 98 -7.52 4.33 16.54
C LYS A 98 -8.43 4.80 17.67
#